data_AF-A0A5R8NB03-F1
#
_entry.id   AF-A0A5R8NB03-F1
#
_cell.length_a   1.000
_cell.length_b   1.000
_cell.length_c   1.000
_cell.angle_alpha   90.00
_cell.angle_beta   90.00
_cell.angle_gamma   90.00
#
_symmetry.space_group_name_H-M   'P 1'
#
loop_
_entity.id
_entity.type
_entity.pdbx_description
1 polymer ?
#
loop_
_entity_poly.entity_id
_entity_poly.type
_entity_poly.pdbx_seq_one_letter_code
_entity_poly.pdbx_strand_id
1 'polypeptide(L)'
;MARYTDHDQLAAEALQIAEDVRELAPLAIYQRLAAQCARDPERMAQVIMCLSAWLDPDTPVGALIARAEAITEARAPMPRAVVA
;
A
#
# COMPACT_ATOMS: atom_id res chain seq x y z
N MET A 1 -9.62 0.10 -26.90
CA MET A 1 -8.39 -0.41 -26.30
C MET A 1 -8.09 0.44 -25.09
N ALA A 2 -7.74 -0.16 -23.95
CA ALA A 2 -7.33 0.60 -22.77
C ALA A 2 -6.14 1.50 -23.13
N ARG A 3 -6.15 2.78 -22.71
CA ARG A 3 -5.06 3.72 -23.03
C ARG A 3 -3.76 3.35 -22.34
N TYR A 4 -3.89 2.66 -21.20
CA TYR A 4 -2.79 2.17 -20.38
C TYR A 4 -2.74 0.65 -20.49
N THR A 5 -1.67 0.13 -21.08
CA THR A 5 -1.45 -1.30 -21.31
C THR A 5 -0.15 -1.82 -20.69
N ASP A 6 0.68 -0.92 -20.17
CA ASP A 6 1.88 -1.27 -19.42
C ASP A 6 1.49 -1.56 -17.97
N HIS A 7 1.21 -2.82 -17.68
CA HIS A 7 0.80 -3.26 -16.35
C HIS A 7 1.95 -3.22 -15.34
N ASP A 8 3.20 -3.33 -15.78
CA ASP A 8 4.37 -3.24 -14.88
C ASP A 8 4.54 -1.80 -14.38
N GLN A 9 4.31 -0.82 -15.25
CA GLN A 9 4.30 0.58 -14.84
C GLN A 9 3.19 0.89 -13.83
N LEU A 10 1.98 0.36 -14.04
CA LEU A 10 0.85 0.55 -13.12
C LEU A 10 1.12 -0.14 -11.78
N ALA A 11 1.75 -1.32 -11.79
CA ALA A 11 2.15 -2.03 -10.60
C ALA A 11 3.23 -1.27 -9.79
N ALA A 12 4.22 -0.70 -10.48
CA ALA A 12 5.24 0.13 -9.85
C ALA A 12 4.63 1.40 -9.22
N GLU A 13 3.68 2.04 -9.90
CA GLU A 13 2.98 3.22 -9.38
C GLU A 13 2.15 2.88 -8.13
N ALA A 14 1.44 1.74 -8.15
CA ALA A 14 0.71 1.26 -7.00
C ALA A 14 1.62 0.92 -5.81
N LEU A 15 2.77 0.27 -6.05
CA LEU A 15 3.76 0.01 -5.01
C LEU A 15 4.27 1.32 -4.39
N GLN A 16 4.59 2.32 -5.21
CA GLN A 16 5.03 3.62 -4.72
C GLN A 16 3.96 4.29 -3.84
N ILE A 17 2.68 4.19 -4.21
CA ILE A 17 1.59 4.71 -3.37
C ILE A 17 1.59 4.02 -1.99
N ALA A 18 1.78 2.70 -1.94
CA ALA A 18 1.85 1.97 -0.68
C ALA A 18 3.06 2.37 0.18
N GLU A 19 4.21 2.66 -0.45
CA GLU A 19 5.38 3.20 0.25
C GLU A 19 5.13 4.62 0.78
N ASP A 20 4.53 5.48 -0.04
CA ASP A 20 4.24 6.86 0.34
C ASP A 20 3.28 6.95 1.53
N VAL A 21 2.34 6.00 1.67
CA VAL A 21 1.46 5.86 2.85
C VAL A 21 2.24 5.70 4.15
N ARG A 22 3.44 5.12 4.10
CA ARG A 22 4.33 5.01 5.26
C ARG A 22 5.07 6.32 5.56
N GLU A 23 5.47 7.04 4.52
CA GLU A 23 6.41 8.16 4.64
C GLU A 23 5.73 9.53 4.72
N LEU A 24 4.53 9.68 4.16
CA LEU A 24 3.85 10.97 4.03
C LEU A 24 2.64 11.07 4.98
N ALA A 25 2.30 12.31 5.33
CA ALA A 25 1.10 12.58 6.12
C ALA A 25 -0.18 12.17 5.37
N PRO A 26 -1.18 11.56 6.04
CA PRO A 26 -2.38 11.04 5.37
C PRO A 26 -3.12 12.07 4.50
N LEU A 27 -3.21 13.32 4.97
CA LEU A 27 -3.87 14.39 4.23
C LEU A 27 -3.14 14.74 2.93
N ALA A 28 -1.81 14.73 2.94
CA ALA A 28 -1.01 15.05 1.77
C ALA A 28 -1.18 13.99 0.67
N ILE A 29 -1.18 12.71 1.07
CA ILE A 29 -1.43 11.60 0.16
C ILE A 29 -2.84 11.67 -0.41
N TYR A 30 -3.84 11.86 0.45
CA TYR A 30 -5.22 12.00 0.01
C TYR A 30 -5.38 13.09 -1.05
N GLN A 31 -4.84 14.29 -0.80
CA GLN A 31 -4.90 15.40 -1.74
C GLN A 31 -4.24 15.05 -3.08
N ARG A 32 -3.07 14.39 -3.03
CA ARG A 32 -2.36 13.94 -4.25
C ARG A 32 -3.20 12.95 -5.05
N LEU A 33 -3.70 11.89 -4.40
CA LEU A 33 -4.49 10.85 -5.06
C LEU A 33 -5.80 11.41 -5.61
N ALA A 34 -6.48 12.26 -4.85
CA ALA A 34 -7.71 12.92 -5.30
C ALA A 34 -7.47 13.78 -6.56
N ALA A 35 -6.39 14.55 -6.59
CA ALA A 35 -6.00 15.34 -7.75
C ALA A 35 -5.67 14.45 -8.97
N GLN A 36 -5.00 13.31 -8.75
CA GLN A 36 -4.71 12.35 -9.82
C GLN A 36 -5.98 11.69 -10.37
N CYS A 37 -6.92 11.29 -9.51
CA CYS A 37 -8.20 10.73 -9.93
C CYS A 37 -9.04 11.74 -10.74
N ALA A 38 -9.00 13.01 -10.37
CA ALA A 38 -9.68 14.07 -11.13
C ALA A 38 -9.03 14.33 -12.49
N ARG A 39 -7.70 14.25 -12.57
CA ARG A 39 -6.94 14.51 -13.80
C ARG A 39 -7.04 13.36 -14.80
N ASP A 40 -6.94 12.12 -14.33
CA ASP A 40 -6.89 10.93 -15.16
C ASP A 40 -7.57 9.72 -14.50
N PRO A 41 -8.91 9.67 -14.56
CA PRO A 41 -9.68 8.63 -13.88
C PRO A 41 -9.45 7.24 -14.47
N GLU A 42 -9.18 7.11 -15.77
CA GLU A 42 -8.93 5.81 -16.42
C GLU A 42 -7.65 5.18 -15.87
N ARG A 43 -6.55 5.95 -15.80
CA ARG A 43 -5.29 5.47 -15.23
C ARG A 43 -5.44 5.13 -13.75
N MET A 44 -6.05 6.02 -12.97
CA MET A 44 -6.18 5.83 -11.53
C MET A 44 -7.08 4.65 -11.18
N ALA A 45 -8.12 4.38 -11.96
CA ALA A 45 -8.93 3.17 -11.78
C ALA A 45 -8.06 1.91 -11.89
N GLN A 46 -7.16 1.85 -12.88
CA GLN A 46 -6.26 0.70 -13.05
C GLN A 46 -5.23 0.60 -11.92
N VAL A 47 -4.66 1.73 -11.47
CA VAL A 47 -3.76 1.76 -10.31
C VAL A 47 -4.46 1.28 -9.03
N ILE A 48 -5.71 1.70 -8.80
CA ILE A 48 -6.53 1.24 -7.67
C ILE A 48 -6.82 -0.26 -7.79
N MET A 49 -7.12 -0.77 -8.98
CA MET A 49 -7.27 -2.21 -9.21
C MET A 49 -5.97 -2.97 -8.92
N CYS A 50 -4.81 -2.45 -9.33
CA CYS A 50 -3.51 -3.03 -8.95
C CYS A 50 -3.33 -3.03 -7.42
N LEU A 51 -3.61 -1.92 -6.73
CA LEU A 51 -3.57 -1.86 -5.27
C LEU A 51 -4.43 -2.94 -4.61
N SER A 52 -5.62 -3.20 -5.15
CA SER A 52 -6.54 -4.22 -4.63
C SER A 52 -6.02 -5.66 -4.72
N ALA A 53 -5.03 -5.92 -5.58
CA ALA A 53 -4.37 -7.22 -5.66
C ALA A 53 -3.46 -7.49 -4.43
N TRP A 54 -2.97 -6.44 -3.76
CA TRP A 54 -2.12 -6.55 -2.57
C TRP A 54 -2.86 -6.18 -1.28
N LEU A 55 -3.86 -5.32 -1.37
CA LEU A 55 -4.65 -4.81 -0.25
C LEU A 55 -6.11 -5.18 -0.50
N ASP A 56 -6.59 -6.22 0.18
CA ASP A 56 -8.01 -6.54 0.16
C ASP A 56 -8.79 -5.46 0.95
N PRO A 57 -9.59 -4.61 0.27
CA PRO A 57 -10.32 -3.53 0.92
C PRO A 57 -11.41 -4.03 1.87
N ASP A 58 -11.85 -5.28 1.70
CA ASP A 58 -12.86 -5.91 2.56
C ASP A 58 -12.24 -6.51 3.83
N THR A 59 -10.91 -6.59 3.91
CA THR A 59 -10.22 -7.04 5.12
C THR A 59 -10.34 -5.95 6.20
N PRO A 60 -10.88 -6.28 7.40
CA PRO A 60 -10.98 -5.33 8.49
C PRO A 60 -9.61 -4.80 8.92
N VAL A 61 -9.52 -3.50 9.23
CA VAL A 61 -8.27 -2.84 9.68
C VAL A 61 -7.62 -3.59 10.85
N GLY A 62 -8.41 -4.09 11.81
CA GLY A 62 -7.89 -4.87 12.93
C GLY A 62 -7.16 -6.15 12.52
N ALA A 63 -7.63 -6.83 11.46
CA ALA A 63 -6.96 -8.01 10.92
C ALA A 63 -5.64 -7.67 10.23
N LEU A 64 -5.57 -6.51 9.55
CA LEU A 64 -4.32 -6.01 8.96
C LEU A 64 -3.29 -5.65 10.03
N ILE A 65 -3.72 -5.00 11.12
CA ILE A 65 -2.86 -4.66 12.27
C ILE A 65 -2.31 -5.94 12.91
N ALA A 66 -3.18 -6.90 13.25
CA ALA A 66 -2.76 -8.17 13.86
C ALA A 66 -1.74 -8.92 12.98
N ARG A 67 -1.93 -8.90 11.65
CA ARG A 67 -0.97 -9.48 10.71
C ARG A 67 0.38 -8.75 10.72
N ALA A 68 0.36 -7.42 10.77
CA ALA A 68 1.58 -6.62 10.84
C ALA A 68 2.35 -6.87 12.15
N GLU A 69 1.64 -6.97 13.28
CA GLU A 69 2.20 -7.31 14.59
C GLU A 69 2.84 -8.70 14.56
N ALA A 70 2.13 -9.73 14.09
CA ALA A 70 2.67 -11.09 14.00
C ALA A 70 3.93 -11.19 13.12
N ILE A 71 3.98 -10.47 11.99
CA ILE A 71 5.19 -10.41 11.15
C ILE A 71 6.35 -9.73 11.88
N THR A 72 6.04 -8.66 12.61
CA THR A 72 7.04 -7.91 13.38
C THR A 72 7.61 -8.75 14.51
N GLU A 73 6.75 -9.44 15.27
CA GLU A 73 7.15 -10.37 16.33
C GLU A 73 8.02 -11.52 15.80
N ALA A 74 7.63 -12.13 14.67
CA ALA A 74 8.40 -13.20 14.05
C ALA A 74 9.79 -12.75 13.55
N ARG A 75 9.95 -11.46 13.25
CA ARG A 75 11.20 -10.87 12.76
C ARG A 75 12.01 -10.16 13.84
N ALA A 76 11.41 -9.89 14.99
CA ALA A 76 12.11 -9.28 16.12
C ALA A 76 13.20 -10.25 16.60
N PRO A 77 14.46 -9.79 16.75
CA PRO A 77 15.51 -10.65 17.27
C PRO A 77 15.13 -11.09 18.69
N MET A 78 15.28 -12.39 18.98
CA MET A 78 15.11 -12.92 20.33
C MET A 78 15.99 -12.08 21.29
N PRO A 79 15.46 -11.58 22.41
CA PRO A 79 16.29 -10.92 23.41
C PRO A 79 17.36 -11.91 23.84
N ARG A 80 18.63 -11.56 23.62
CA ARG A 80 19.78 -12.33 24.09
C ARG A 80 19.58 -12.51 25.60
N ALA A 81 19.34 -13.74 26.04
CA ALA A 81 19.29 -14.05 27.46
C ALA A 81 20.59 -13.55 28.07
N VAL A 82 20.50 -12.55 28.93
CA VAL A 82 21.62 -12.11 29.76
C VAL A 82 21.81 -13.22 30.77
N VAL A 83 22.74 -14.14 30.45
CA VAL A 83 23.19 -15.16 31.37
C VAL A 83 24.05 -14.45 32.41
N ALA A 84 23.52 -14.37 33.64
CA ALA A 84 24.22 -13.90 34.82
C ALA A 84 25.25 -14.93 35.30
#